data_AF-A0A6P1WUR6-F1
#
_entry.id   AF-A0A6P1WUR6-F1
#
_cell.length_a   1.000
_cell.length_b   1.000
_cell.length_c   1.000
_cell.angle_alpha   90.00
_cell.angle_beta   90.00
_cell.angle_gamma   90.00
#
_symmetry.space_group_name_H-M   'P 1'
#
loop_
_entity.id
_entity.type
_entity.pdbx_description
1 polymer ?
#
loop_
_entity_poly.entity_id
_entity_poly.type
_entity_poly.pdbx_seq_one_letter_code
_entity_poly.pdbx_strand_id
1 'polypeptide(L)'
;MVVINGTTYLLGDTDNILQAEKSFGKFPVDRNIDKEFLNQHARDYMADDAEFVSNISDIKQKYHSKSLNKDYYVSYVLGDKGQVLSVIISSLKD
;
A
#
# COMPACT_ATOMS: atom_id res chain seq x y z
N MET A 1 -3.23 15.40 6.61
CA MET A 1 -2.36 14.21 6.71
C MET A 1 -1.98 13.99 8.16
N VAL A 2 -1.92 12.75 8.60
CA VAL A 2 -1.58 12.38 10.00
C VAL A 2 -0.42 11.38 9.96
N VAL A 3 0.54 11.48 10.89
CA VAL A 3 1.68 10.55 10.97
C VAL A 3 1.61 9.77 12.28
N ILE A 4 1.57 8.43 12.19
CA ILE A 4 1.55 7.53 13.35
C ILE A 4 2.54 6.40 13.09
N ASN A 5 3.48 6.18 14.00
CA ASN A 5 4.49 5.10 13.91
C ASN A 5 5.24 5.04 12.56
N GLY A 6 5.52 6.20 11.95
CA GLY A 6 6.20 6.28 10.64
C GLY A 6 5.34 5.88 9.44
N THR A 7 4.02 5.75 9.64
CA THR A 7 3.03 5.67 8.57
C THR A 7 2.34 7.02 8.42
N THR A 8 2.25 7.53 7.21
CA THR A 8 1.51 8.75 6.86
C THR A 8 0.14 8.37 6.32
N TYR A 9 -0.90 9.02 6.83
CA TYR A 9 -2.29 8.78 6.44
C TYR A 9 -2.88 10.01 5.76
N LEU A 10 -3.57 9.77 4.65
CA LEU A 10 -4.51 10.71 4.05
C LEU A 10 -5.92 10.29 4.46
N LEU A 11 -6.64 11.18 5.12
CA LEU A 11 -8.00 10.97 5.59
C LEU A 11 -8.98 11.73 4.67
N GLY A 12 -10.15 11.14 4.45
CA GLY A 12 -11.29 11.81 3.80
C GLY A 12 -12.19 12.51 4.80
N ASP A 13 -13.32 13.03 4.31
CA ASP A 13 -14.25 13.88 5.08
C ASP A 13 -14.91 13.20 6.29
N THR A 14 -14.84 11.87 6.38
CA THR A 14 -15.44 11.04 7.45
C THR A 14 -14.41 10.17 8.17
N ASP A 15 -13.17 10.64 8.31
CA ASP A 15 -12.04 9.92 8.96
C ASP A 15 -11.69 8.57 8.31
N ASN A 16 -12.24 8.30 7.13
CA ASN A 16 -11.89 7.15 6.33
C ASN A 16 -10.46 7.31 5.80
N ILE A 17 -9.63 6.29 6.00
CA ILE A 17 -8.29 6.24 5.41
C ILE A 17 -8.46 6.09 3.89
N LEU A 18 -8.08 7.15 3.16
CA LEU A 18 -8.02 7.15 1.71
C LEU A 18 -6.69 6.62 1.21
N GLN A 19 -5.62 6.87 1.98
CA GLN A 19 -4.29 6.40 1.68
C GLN A 19 -3.48 6.19 2.97
N ALA A 20 -2.68 5.13 2.99
CA ALA A 20 -1.63 4.90 3.98
C ALA A 20 -0.29 4.73 3.25
N GLU A 21 0.74 5.42 3.74
CA GLU A 21 2.11 5.30 3.24
C GLU A 21 3.04 4.91 4.38
N LYS A 22 3.75 3.80 4.23
CA LYS A 22 4.83 3.42 5.14
C LYS A 22 6.17 3.72 4.51
N SER A 23 6.97 4.56 5.17
CA SER A 23 8.34 4.84 4.74
C SER A 23 9.33 3.84 5.34
N PHE A 24 10.21 3.33 4.49
CA PHE A 24 11.35 2.49 4.80
C PHE A 24 12.68 3.21 4.50
N GLY A 25 12.68 4.54 4.30
CA GLY A 25 13.85 5.27 3.81
C GLY A 25 15.14 5.08 4.63
N LYS A 26 15.03 4.85 5.95
CA LYS A 26 16.17 4.56 6.82
C LYS A 26 16.68 3.12 6.71
N PHE A 27 15.78 2.18 6.40
CA PHE A 27 16.06 0.75 6.26
C PHE A 27 15.26 0.19 5.07
N PRO A 28 15.71 0.46 3.84
CA PRO A 28 14.99 0.04 2.65
C PRO A 28 14.83 -1.48 2.59
N VAL A 29 13.70 -1.91 2.04
CA VAL A 29 13.27 -3.32 2.04
C VAL A 29 13.56 -3.96 0.68
N ASP A 30 14.01 -5.22 0.65
CA ASP A 30 14.21 -5.94 -0.61
C ASP A 30 12.90 -6.60 -1.04
N ARG A 31 12.34 -6.16 -2.17
CA ARG A 31 11.03 -6.64 -2.63
C ARG A 31 10.99 -8.15 -2.91
N ASN A 32 12.13 -8.74 -3.27
CA ASN A 32 12.18 -10.16 -3.63
C ASN A 32 12.31 -11.04 -2.40
N ILE A 33 13.04 -10.57 -1.38
CA ILE A 33 13.25 -11.30 -0.13
C ILE A 33 12.05 -11.08 0.82
N ASP A 34 11.56 -9.85 0.91
CA ASP A 34 10.58 -9.41 1.92
C ASP A 34 9.16 -9.29 1.36
N LYS A 35 8.85 -10.02 0.28
CA LYS A 35 7.56 -9.95 -0.41
C LYS A 35 6.38 -10.25 0.52
N GLU A 36 6.53 -11.21 1.44
CA GLU A 36 5.48 -11.58 2.37
C GLU A 36 5.20 -10.43 3.37
N PHE A 37 6.24 -9.84 3.93
CA PHE A 37 6.13 -8.69 4.82
C PHE A 37 5.42 -7.51 4.13
N LEU A 38 5.83 -7.17 2.91
CA LEU A 38 5.20 -6.08 2.13
C LEU A 38 3.72 -6.36 1.85
N ASN A 39 3.38 -7.60 1.49
CA ASN A 39 2.00 -8.00 1.23
C ASN A 39 1.13 -7.99 2.49
N GLN A 40 1.63 -8.51 3.61
CA GLN A 40 0.91 -8.47 4.89
C GLN A 40 0.66 -7.03 5.32
N HIS A 41 1.70 -6.19 5.26
CA HIS A 41 1.57 -4.79 5.60
C HIS A 41 0.56 -4.05 4.73
N ALA A 42 0.51 -4.36 3.43
CA ALA A 42 -0.49 -3.75 2.54
C ALA A 42 -1.91 -4.20 2.91
N ARG A 43 -2.10 -5.48 3.28
CA ARG A 43 -3.39 -6.03 3.67
C ARG A 43 -3.93 -5.43 4.97
N ASP A 44 -3.08 -5.00 5.90
CA ASP A 44 -3.49 -4.31 7.14
C ASP A 44 -4.32 -3.03 6.89
N TYR A 45 -4.23 -2.45 5.68
CA TYR A 45 -4.96 -1.25 5.28
C TYR A 45 -6.09 -1.52 4.27
N MET A 46 -6.42 -2.79 4.04
CA MET A 46 -7.50 -3.21 3.15
C MET A 46 -8.61 -3.89 3.95
N ALA A 47 -9.75 -4.13 3.29
CA ALA A 47 -10.75 -5.03 3.85
C ALA A 47 -10.24 -6.47 3.87
N ASP A 48 -10.69 -7.27 4.85
CA ASP A 48 -10.29 -8.67 5.01
C ASP A 48 -10.57 -9.53 3.76
N ASP A 49 -11.63 -9.19 3.01
CA ASP A 49 -12.03 -9.86 1.77
C ASP A 49 -11.37 -9.28 0.51
N ALA A 50 -10.40 -8.36 0.64
CA ALA A 50 -9.70 -7.79 -0.49
C ALA A 50 -8.83 -8.86 -1.17
N GLU A 51 -9.19 -9.17 -2.41
CA GLU A 51 -8.49 -10.15 -3.24
C GLU A 51 -7.62 -9.46 -4.29
N PHE A 52 -6.47 -10.07 -4.61
CA PHE A 52 -5.62 -9.60 -5.69
C PHE A 52 -6.35 -9.75 -7.03
N VAL A 53 -6.32 -8.69 -7.85
CA VAL A 53 -6.96 -8.66 -9.17
C VAL A 53 -5.92 -8.75 -10.27
N SER A 54 -4.95 -7.83 -10.27
CA SER A 54 -3.94 -7.74 -11.33
C SER A 54 -2.73 -6.91 -10.92
N ASN A 55 -1.62 -7.12 -11.63
CA ASN A 55 -0.51 -6.17 -11.64
C ASN A 55 -0.84 -5.09 -12.69
N ILE A 56 -0.89 -3.82 -12.28
CA ILE A 56 -1.04 -2.67 -13.19
C ILE A 56 0.32 -2.36 -13.82
N SER A 57 1.40 -2.51 -13.06
CA SER A 57 2.79 -2.42 -13.51
C SER A 57 3.68 -3.24 -12.57
N ASP A 58 4.99 -3.24 -12.82
CA ASP A 58 5.96 -3.89 -11.95
C ASP A 58 5.96 -3.35 -10.52
N ILE A 59 5.51 -2.12 -10.30
CA ILE A 59 5.49 -1.46 -8.99
C ILE A 59 4.08 -1.17 -8.48
N LYS A 60 3.04 -1.56 -9.20
CA LYS A 60 1.66 -1.23 -8.84
C LYS A 60 0.72 -2.43 -9.02
N GLN A 61 -0.04 -2.73 -7.98
CA GLN A 61 -0.93 -3.87 -7.90
C GLN A 61 -2.34 -3.42 -7.53
N LYS A 62 -3.34 -4.09 -8.10
CA LYS A 62 -4.76 -3.84 -7.82
C LYS A 62 -5.34 -4.97 -6.97
N TYR A 63 -6.11 -4.58 -5.97
CA TYR A 63 -6.93 -5.45 -5.14
C TYR A 63 -8.38 -4.97 -5.15
N HIS A 64 -9.33 -5.87 -4.91
CA HIS A 64 -10.74 -5.55 -4.86
C HIS A 64 -11.45 -6.29 -3.72
N SER A 65 -12.21 -5.55 -2.92
CA SER A 65 -13.12 -6.09 -1.91
C SER A 65 -14.52 -6.16 -2.51
N LYS A 66 -15.08 -7.37 -2.56
CA LYS A 66 -16.43 -7.61 -3.10
C LYS A 66 -17.50 -7.09 -2.14
N SER A 67 -17.30 -7.29 -0.84
CA SER A 67 -18.25 -6.87 0.19
C SER A 67 -18.41 -5.35 0.26
N LEU A 68 -17.33 -4.59 0.03
CA LEU A 68 -17.37 -3.13 0.02
C LEU A 68 -17.49 -2.53 -1.38
N ASN A 69 -17.45 -3.36 -2.43
CA ASN A 69 -17.34 -2.94 -3.83
C ASN A 69 -16.26 -1.85 -4.00
N LYS A 70 -15.08 -2.10 -3.44
CA LYS A 70 -14.00 -1.11 -3.27
C LYS A 70 -12.69 -1.62 -3.82
N ASP A 71 -12.04 -0.80 -4.64
CA ASP A 71 -10.70 -1.05 -5.16
C ASP A 71 -9.63 -0.50 -4.22
N TYR A 72 -8.52 -1.22 -4.13
CA TYR A 72 -7.31 -0.80 -3.45
C TYR A 72 -6.11 -0.92 -4.40
N TYR A 73 -5.17 0.01 -4.28
CA TYR A 73 -3.97 0.08 -5.10
C TYR A 73 -2.75 0.07 -4.20
N VAL A 74 -1.88 -0.91 -4.39
CA VAL A 74 -0.59 -1.01 -3.71
C VAL A 74 0.48 -0.54 -4.68
N SER A 75 1.19 0.53 -4.32
CA SER A 75 2.28 1.10 -5.11
C SER A 75 3.58 1.08 -4.31
N TYR A 76 4.67 0.70 -4.95
CA TYR A 76 6.02 0.74 -4.37
C TYR A 76 6.79 1.95 -4.90
N VAL A 77 7.39 2.73 -3.99
CA VAL A 77 8.42 3.71 -4.36
C VAL A 77 9.76 3.01 -4.25
N LEU A 78 10.48 2.95 -5.38
CA LEU A 78 11.78 2.29 -5.44
C LEU A 78 12.92 3.31 -5.34
N GLY A 79 14.02 2.89 -4.72
CA GLY A 79 15.30 3.59 -4.76
C GLY A 79 16.15 3.18 -5.95
N ASP A 80 17.30 3.82 -6.10
CA ASP A 80 18.20 3.66 -7.26
C ASP A 80 18.69 2.23 -7.52
N LYS A 81 18.69 1.37 -6.50
CA LYS A 81 19.10 -0.05 -6.60
C LYS A 81 17.91 -1.01 -6.60
N GLY A 82 16.69 -0.50 -6.79
CA GLY A 82 15.45 -1.30 -6.84
C GLY A 82 14.88 -1.69 -5.46
N GLN A 83 15.48 -1.21 -4.37
CA GLN A 83 14.98 -1.41 -3.01
C GLN A 83 13.71 -0.58 -2.76
N VAL A 84 12.80 -1.09 -1.94
CA VAL A 84 11.54 -0.40 -1.60
C VAL A 84 11.82 0.66 -0.54
N LEU A 85 11.59 1.92 -0.89
CA LEU A 85 11.69 3.07 -0.01
C LEU A 85 10.36 3.42 0.67
N SER A 86 9.24 3.15 0.01
CA SER A 86 7.91 3.21 0.63
C SER A 86 6.90 2.29 -0.04
N VAL A 87 5.88 1.92 0.74
CA VAL A 87 4.67 1.24 0.24
C VAL A 87 3.50 2.18 0.46
N ILE A 88 2.72 2.38 -0.60
CA ILE A 88 1.54 3.24 -0.59
C ILE A 88 0.33 2.35 -0.87
N ILE A 89 -0.65 2.37 0.02
CA ILE A 89 -1.94 1.71 -0.13
C ILE A 89 -2.98 2.80 -0.28
N SER A 90 -3.62 2.88 -1.43
CA SER A 90 -4.62 3.89 -1.75
C SER A 90 -5.94 3.25 -2.15
N SER A 91 -7.05 3.80 -1.68
CA SER A 91 -8.38 3.51 -2.24
C SER A 91 -8.86 4.56 -3.23
N LEU A 92 -8.03 5.55 -3.52
CA LEU A 92 -8.28 6.50 -4.58
C LEU A 92 -7.85 5.88 -5.91
N LYS A 93 -8.71 6.01 -6.91
CA LYS A 93 -8.33 5.68 -8.27
C LYS A 93 -7.45 6.81 -8.79
N ASP A 94 -6.19 6.50 -9.07
CA ASP A 94 -5.29 7.38 -9.83
C ASP A 94 -5.84 7.68 -11.23
#